data_AF-A0A178J3Y5-F1
#
_entry.id   AF-A0A178J3Y5-F1
#
_cell.length_a   1.000
_cell.length_b   1.000
_cell.length_c   1.000
_cell.angle_alpha   90.00
_cell.angle_beta   90.00
_cell.angle_gamma   90.00
#
_symmetry.space_group_name_H-M   'P 1'
#
loop_
_entity.id
_entity.type
_entity.pdbx_description
1 polymer ?
#
loop_
_entity_poly.entity_id
_entity_poly.type
_entity_poly.pdbx_seq_one_letter_code
_entity_poly.pdbx_strand_id
1 'polypeptide(L)'
;MYQELSELLDEIGYAFDKHELKICTLRAHKNKVIKAMLAKARELEFDMSTNIAKSVLSSIISQEEIDEQEAIEILTDYVTSDVSKQTTMRERLFAAAIRKSEDFHIVMLLNGEGARRVV
;
A
#
# COMPACT_ATOMS: atom_id res chain seq x y z
N MET A 1 -3.99 -13.18 9.71
CA MET A 1 -3.41 -12.34 10.79
C MET A 1 -4.45 -11.67 11.71
N TYR A 2 -5.31 -10.74 11.26
CA TYR A 2 -6.28 -10.09 12.18
C TYR A 2 -7.30 -11.08 12.78
N GLN A 3 -7.87 -11.94 11.93
CA GLN A 3 -8.85 -12.95 12.35
C GLN A 3 -8.26 -13.93 13.36
N GLU A 4 -7.10 -14.52 13.05
CA GLU A 4 -6.37 -15.43 13.93
C GLU A 4 -6.02 -14.76 15.28
N LEU A 5 -5.60 -13.49 15.28
CA LEU A 5 -5.26 -12.78 16.51
C LEU A 5 -6.51 -12.46 17.35
N SER A 6 -7.62 -12.12 16.70
CA SER A 6 -8.90 -11.90 17.39
C SER A 6 -9.37 -13.19 18.08
N GLU A 7 -9.30 -14.32 17.38
CA GLU A 7 -9.69 -15.64 17.91
C GLU A 7 -8.82 -16.03 19.11
N LEU A 8 -7.50 -15.86 19.02
CA LEU A 8 -6.58 -16.13 20.13
C LEU A 8 -6.86 -15.25 21.36
N LEU A 9 -7.17 -13.96 21.16
CA LEU A 9 -7.48 -13.04 22.26
C LEU A 9 -8.82 -13.38 22.92
N ASP A 10 -9.82 -13.78 22.12
CA ASP A 10 -11.12 -14.25 22.61
C ASP A 10 -10.95 -15.56 23.41
N GLU A 11 -10.11 -16.50 22.95
CA GLU A 11 -9.83 -17.78 23.64
C GLU A 11 -9.20 -17.59 25.03
N ILE A 12 -8.34 -16.58 25.20
CA ILE A 12 -7.72 -16.26 26.50
C ILE A 12 -8.56 -15.30 27.36
N GLY A 13 -9.78 -14.96 26.91
CA GLY A 13 -10.72 -14.11 27.63
C GLY A 13 -10.29 -12.64 27.74
N TYR A 14 -9.44 -12.16 26.83
CA TYR A 14 -8.98 -10.78 26.83
C TYR A 14 -9.97 -9.88 26.09
N ALA A 15 -10.49 -8.84 26.76
CA ALA A 15 -11.37 -7.86 26.12
C ALA A 15 -10.53 -6.77 25.40
N PHE A 16 -10.89 -6.45 24.15
CA PHE A 16 -10.20 -5.44 23.35
C PHE A 16 -11.15 -4.67 22.44
N ASP A 17 -10.73 -3.48 22.01
CA ASP A 17 -11.41 -2.73 20.95
C ASP A 17 -11.06 -3.34 19.57
N LYS A 18 -12.08 -3.86 18.88
CA LYS A 18 -11.91 -4.54 17.59
C LYS A 18 -11.36 -3.62 16.49
N HIS A 19 -11.73 -2.34 16.52
CA HIS A 19 -11.28 -1.36 15.54
C HIS A 19 -9.81 -1.00 15.78
N GLU A 20 -9.44 -0.76 17.03
CA GLU A 20 -8.06 -0.48 17.41
C GLU A 20 -7.14 -1.66 17.09
N LEU A 21 -7.56 -2.90 17.40
CA LEU A 21 -6.81 -4.10 17.05
C LEU A 21 -6.61 -4.24 15.53
N LYS A 22 -7.64 -3.92 14.73
CA LYS A 22 -7.55 -3.94 13.25
C LYS A 22 -6.54 -2.91 12.73
N ILE A 23 -6.52 -1.70 13.30
CA ILE A 23 -5.54 -0.68 12.93
C ILE A 23 -4.13 -1.10 13.34
N CYS A 24 -3.95 -1.62 14.55
CA CYS A 24 -2.65 -2.05 15.06
C CYS A 24 -2.08 -3.21 14.24
N THR A 25 -2.90 -4.21 13.91
CA THR A 25 -2.49 -5.33 13.04
C THR A 25 -2.11 -4.86 11.64
N LEU A 26 -2.90 -3.95 11.05
CA LEU A 26 -2.55 -3.35 9.76
C LEU A 26 -1.22 -2.59 9.84
N ARG A 27 -1.02 -1.75 10.86
CA ARG A 27 0.24 -1.01 11.06
C ARG A 27 1.42 -1.95 11.24
N ALA A 28 1.27 -3.01 12.03
CA ALA A 28 2.32 -4.01 12.23
C ALA A 28 2.69 -4.72 10.92
N HIS A 29 1.69 -5.14 10.14
CA HIS A 29 1.89 -5.73 8.82
C HIS A 29 2.66 -4.78 7.89
N LYS A 30 2.16 -3.55 7.72
CA LYS A 30 2.77 -2.55 6.85
C LYS A 30 4.20 -2.21 7.28
N ASN A 31 4.46 -2.12 8.59
CA ASN A 31 5.81 -1.91 9.12
C ASN A 31 6.77 -3.07 8.80
N LYS A 32 6.28 -4.31 8.83
CA LYS A 32 7.08 -5.50 8.46
C LYS A 32 7.49 -5.42 6.98
N VAL A 33 6.52 -5.19 6.10
CA VAL A 33 6.73 -5.03 4.65
C VAL A 33 7.68 -3.86 4.34
N ILE A 34 7.49 -2.69 4.98
CA ILE A 34 8.37 -1.52 4.81
C ILE A 34 9.82 -1.87 5.16
N LYS A 35 10.07 -2.56 6.27
CA LYS A 35 11.42 -2.93 6.68
C LYS A 35 12.08 -3.85 5.66
N ALA A 36 11.35 -4.84 5.16
CA ALA A 36 11.83 -5.77 4.14
C ALA A 36 12.17 -5.02 2.83
N MET A 37 11.28 -4.13 2.37
CA MET A 37 11.53 -3.30 1.19
C MET A 37 12.72 -2.35 1.35
N LEU A 38 12.89 -1.73 2.53
CA LEU A 38 14.03 -0.84 2.79
C LEU A 38 15.37 -1.58 2.89
N ALA A 39 15.35 -2.85 3.33
CA ALA A 39 16.52 -3.71 3.22
C ALA A 39 16.83 -3.99 1.74
N LYS A 40 15.81 -4.37 0.95
CA LYS A 40 15.99 -4.66 -0.47
C LYS A 40 16.42 -3.45 -1.29
N ALA A 41 15.85 -2.27 -1.03
CA ALA A 41 16.24 -1.01 -1.69
C ALA A 41 17.74 -0.71 -1.49
N ARG A 42 18.27 -0.98 -0.29
CA ARG A 42 19.70 -0.81 0.01
C ARG A 42 20.57 -1.82 -0.75
N GLU A 43 20.14 -3.08 -0.85
CA GLU A 43 20.84 -4.09 -1.67
C GLU A 43 20.90 -3.73 -3.15
N LEU A 44 19.84 -3.10 -3.66
CA LEU A 44 19.72 -2.68 -5.06
C LEU A 44 20.33 -1.30 -5.34
N GLU A 45 20.99 -0.69 -4.34
CA GLU A 45 21.53 0.69 -4.42
C GLU A 45 20.49 1.73 -4.88
N PHE A 46 19.22 1.51 -4.55
CA PHE A 46 18.13 2.38 -4.95
C PHE A 46 18.10 3.65 -4.08
N ASP A 47 18.24 4.83 -4.73
CA ASP A 47 18.30 6.11 -4.03
C ASP A 47 16.95 6.53 -3.43
N MET A 48 16.82 6.29 -2.13
CA MET A 48 15.67 6.64 -1.31
C MET A 48 15.63 8.12 -0.88
N SER A 49 16.57 8.97 -1.31
CA SER A 49 16.55 10.40 -0.96
C SER A 49 15.38 11.15 -1.63
N THR A 50 15.01 10.71 -2.84
CA THR A 50 14.01 11.40 -3.67
C THR A 50 12.57 11.15 -3.22
N ASN A 51 11.70 12.14 -3.43
CA ASN A 51 10.27 11.98 -3.20
C ASN A 51 9.64 10.93 -4.13
N ILE A 52 10.18 10.76 -5.33
CA ILE A 52 9.70 9.74 -6.29
C ILE A 52 9.95 8.35 -5.73
N ALA A 53 11.16 8.05 -5.26
CA ALA A 53 11.48 6.75 -4.66
C ALA A 53 10.61 6.45 -3.44
N LYS A 54 10.47 7.43 -2.53
CA LYS A 54 9.57 7.31 -1.36
C LYS A 54 8.12 7.05 -1.76
N SER A 55 7.64 7.72 -2.81
CA SER A 55 6.28 7.55 -3.31
C SER A 55 6.06 6.18 -3.93
N VAL A 56 7.05 5.63 -4.65
CA VAL A 56 6.99 4.27 -5.22
C VAL A 56 6.85 3.24 -4.10
N LEU A 57 7.72 3.28 -3.09
CA LEU A 57 7.62 2.36 -1.93
C LEU A 57 6.26 2.51 -1.24
N SER A 58 5.85 3.74 -0.94
CA SER A 58 4.57 4.01 -0.28
C SER A 58 3.39 3.46 -1.10
N SER A 59 3.44 3.58 -2.42
CA SER A 59 2.38 3.08 -3.30
C SER A 59 2.35 1.56 -3.38
N ILE A 60 3.50 0.89 -3.41
CA ILE A 60 3.59 -0.58 -3.33
C ILE A 60 2.94 -1.05 -2.02
N ILE A 61 3.34 -0.45 -0.90
CA ILE A 61 2.83 -0.81 0.44
C ILE A 61 1.35 -0.46 0.62
N SER A 62 0.82 0.51 -0.11
CA SER A 62 -0.60 0.89 -0.05
C SER A 62 -1.56 -0.15 -0.65
N GLN A 63 -1.02 -1.12 -1.40
CA GLN A 63 -1.82 -2.21 -1.96
C GLN A 63 -2.47 -3.05 -0.85
N GLU A 64 -3.67 -3.54 -1.11
CA GLU A 64 -4.38 -4.39 -0.17
C GLU A 64 -3.69 -5.74 -0.10
N GLU A 65 -3.55 -6.28 1.11
CA GLU A 65 -3.02 -7.62 1.37
C GLU A 65 -1.60 -7.94 0.86
N ILE A 66 -0.89 -6.96 0.30
CA ILE A 66 0.49 -7.15 -0.16
C ILE A 66 1.38 -7.71 0.94
N ASP A 67 2.06 -8.82 0.64
CA ASP A 67 3.03 -9.44 1.54
C ASP A 67 4.46 -8.95 1.29
N GLU A 68 5.41 -9.44 2.08
CA GLU A 68 6.81 -9.04 1.97
C GLU A 68 7.45 -9.45 0.64
N GLN A 69 7.14 -10.66 0.17
CA GLN A 69 7.74 -11.24 -1.01
C GLN A 69 7.27 -10.50 -2.26
N GLU A 70 5.95 -10.30 -2.39
CA GLU A 70 5.34 -9.57 -3.50
C GLU A 70 5.84 -8.12 -3.54
N ALA A 71 5.93 -7.45 -2.38
CA ALA A 71 6.45 -6.09 -2.32
C ALA A 71 7.92 -5.98 -2.76
N ILE A 72 8.75 -6.96 -2.37
CA ILE A 72 10.16 -7.06 -2.79
C ILE A 72 10.25 -7.32 -4.29
N GLU A 73 9.42 -8.19 -4.85
CA GLU A 73 9.42 -8.51 -6.28
C GLU A 73 9.03 -7.30 -7.12
N ILE A 74 7.98 -6.57 -6.73
CA ILE A 74 7.56 -5.35 -7.42
C ILE A 74 8.65 -4.27 -7.35
N LEU A 75 9.29 -4.09 -6.19
CA LEU A 75 10.40 -3.15 -6.04
C LEU A 75 11.59 -3.54 -6.91
N THR A 76 11.95 -4.83 -6.91
CA THR A 76 13.07 -5.34 -7.70
C THR A 76 12.81 -5.12 -9.18
N ASP A 77 11.63 -5.50 -9.66
CA ASP A 77 11.25 -5.29 -11.06
C ASP A 77 11.28 -3.80 -11.44
N TYR A 78 10.80 -2.91 -10.56
CA TYR A 78 10.88 -1.47 -10.79
C TYR A 78 12.33 -0.98 -10.93
N VAL A 79 13.21 -1.33 -9.98
CA VAL A 79 14.59 -0.83 -9.96
C VAL A 79 15.40 -1.36 -11.15
N THR A 80 15.19 -2.61 -11.55
CA THR A 80 15.95 -3.23 -12.65
C THR A 80 15.38 -2.95 -14.04
N SER A 81 14.20 -2.34 -14.14
CA SER A 81 13.55 -2.01 -15.41
C SER A 81 14.11 -0.75 -16.06
N ASP A 82 13.92 -0.63 -17.37
CA ASP A 82 14.20 0.62 -18.08
C ASP A 82 13.25 1.75 -17.68
N VAL A 83 13.59 2.98 -18.09
CA VAL A 83 12.86 4.21 -17.74
C VAL A 83 11.40 4.19 -18.22
N SER A 84 11.12 3.58 -19.38
CA SER A 84 9.77 3.51 -19.94
C SER A 84 8.87 2.61 -19.08
N LYS A 85 9.38 1.43 -18.72
CA LYS A 85 8.68 0.49 -17.85
C LYS A 85 8.55 1.03 -16.42
N GLN A 86 9.60 1.66 -15.87
CA GLN A 86 9.52 2.36 -14.58
C GLN A 86 8.40 3.40 -14.56
N THR A 87 8.30 4.20 -15.62
CA THR A 87 7.26 5.23 -15.73
C THR A 87 5.86 4.60 -15.73
N THR A 88 5.65 3.57 -16.54
CA THR A 88 4.38 2.85 -16.62
C THR A 88 3.99 2.21 -15.28
N MET A 89 4.95 1.55 -14.61
CA MET A 89 4.73 0.94 -13.30
C MET A 89 4.39 1.99 -12.25
N ARG A 90 5.12 3.12 -12.23
CA ARG A 90 4.88 4.24 -11.32
C ARG A 90 3.48 4.81 -11.48
N GLU A 91 3.04 5.06 -12.70
CA GLU A 91 1.69 5.57 -12.98
C GLU A 91 0.61 4.62 -12.49
N ARG A 92 0.77 3.31 -12.75
CA ARG A 92 -0.15 2.28 -12.26
C ARG A 92 -0.22 2.26 -10.72
N LEU A 93 0.94 2.27 -10.06
CA LEU A 93 1.05 2.26 -8.60
C LEU A 93 0.40 3.51 -8.00
N PHE A 94 0.68 4.69 -8.55
CA PHE A 94 0.16 5.95 -8.05
C PHE A 94 -1.34 6.04 -8.26
N ALA A 95 -1.86 5.65 -9.42
CA ALA A 95 -3.29 5.60 -9.68
C ALA A 95 -4.01 4.65 -8.72
N ALA A 96 -3.45 3.48 -8.44
CA ALA A 96 -4.01 2.53 -7.48
C ALA A 96 -4.05 3.11 -6.05
N ALA A 97 -2.97 3.78 -5.63
CA ALA A 97 -2.91 4.42 -4.32
C ALA A 97 -3.91 5.59 -4.19
N ILE A 98 -3.97 6.46 -5.21
CA ILE A 98 -4.88 7.62 -5.25
C ILE A 98 -6.35 7.17 -5.20
N ARG A 99 -6.72 6.08 -5.88
CA ARG A 99 -8.10 5.56 -5.86
C ARG A 99 -8.61 5.17 -4.47
N LYS A 100 -7.71 4.97 -3.51
CA LYS A 100 -8.06 4.68 -2.11
C LYS A 100 -8.25 5.94 -1.27
N SER A 101 -7.92 7.13 -1.80
CA SER A 101 -8.14 8.38 -1.07
C SER A 101 -9.62 8.75 -1.08
N GLU A 102 -10.09 9.23 0.06
CA GLU A 102 -11.47 9.69 0.23
C GLU A 102 -11.78 10.85 -0.71
N ASP A 103 -10.86 11.80 -0.85
CA ASP A 103 -10.98 12.94 -1.77
C ASP A 103 -11.22 12.48 -3.22
N PHE A 104 -10.45 11.49 -3.68
CA PHE A 104 -10.61 10.98 -5.05
C PHE A 104 -11.94 10.25 -5.21
N HIS A 105 -12.37 9.50 -4.19
CA HIS A 105 -13.68 8.84 -4.19
C HIS A 105 -14.83 9.84 -4.29
N ILE A 106 -14.79 10.93 -3.52
CA ILE A 106 -15.80 12.01 -3.56
C ILE A 106 -15.88 12.62 -4.96
N VAL A 107 -14.74 13.01 -5.53
CA VAL A 107 -14.69 13.62 -6.87
C VAL A 107 -15.21 12.65 -7.95
N MET A 108 -14.87 11.36 -7.84
CA MET A 108 -15.40 10.32 -8.73
C MET A 108 -16.93 10.22 -8.69
N LEU A 109 -17.54 10.26 -7.49
CA LEU A 109 -18.99 10.26 -7.33
C LEU A 109 -19.61 11.50 -7.98
N LEU A 110 -19.06 12.69 -7.70
CA LEU A 110 -19.54 13.95 -8.27
C LEU A 110 -19.45 13.97 -9.80
N ASN A 111 -18.38 13.43 -10.37
CA ASN A 111 -18.24 13.29 -11.82
C ASN A 111 -19.34 12.39 -12.41
N GLY A 112 -19.63 11.26 -11.74
CA GLY A 112 -20.70 10.34 -12.14
C GLY A 112 -22.11 10.93 -12.01
N GLU A 113 -22.34 11.78 -11.01
CA GLU A 113 -23.59 12.53 -10.86
C GLU A 113 -23.71 13.64 -11.91
N GLY A 114 -22.64 14.40 -12.14
CA GLY A 114 -22.56 15.45 -13.15
C GLY A 114 -22.83 14.90 -14.55
N ALA A 115 -22.21 13.78 -14.91
CA ALA A 115 -22.45 13.12 -16.20
C ALA A 115 -23.92 12.72 -16.41
N ARG A 116 -24.67 12.38 -15.34
CA ARG A 116 -26.10 12.06 -15.42
C ARG A 116 -27.00 13.29 -15.50
N ARG A 117 -26.52 14.47 -15.11
CA ARG A 117 -27.27 15.73 -15.07
C ARG A 117 -27.00 16.65 -16.27
N VAL A 118 -25.94 16.41 -17.03
CA VAL A 118 -25.58 17.17 -18.26
C VAL A 118 -26.28 16.58 -19.51
N VAL A 119 -27.47 16.01 -19.33
CA VAL A 119 -28.38 15.62 -20.42
C VAL A 119 -29.66 16.44 -20.30
#